data_AF-A0A5C4W1A9-F1
#
_entry.id   AF-A0A5C4W1A9-F1
#
_cell.length_a   1.000
_cell.length_b   1.000
_cell.length_c   1.000
_cell.angle_alpha   90.00
_cell.angle_beta   90.00
_cell.angle_gamma   90.00
#
_symmetry.space_group_name_H-M   'P 1'
#
loop_
_entity.id
_entity.type
_entity.pdbx_description
1 polymer ?
#
loop_
_entity_poly.entity_id
_entity_poly.type
_entity_poly.pdbx_seq_one_letter_code
_entity_poly.pdbx_strand_id
1 'polypeptide(L)'
;MLVVLAVPIDPLSSFAAERRSAYSSATFASVAPPAKGESLTFQQLVAASGSEETRAALADREGEEVELVGLVTEPERSGFLLTRFVVACCVVDATVAQVQMRPRDAASLEELEELEENAWVRVTGRLALDDEGLPRLDDARVEPTERPDPPYLYPGG
;
A
#
# COMPACT_ATOMS: atom_id res chain seq x y z
N MET A 1 -5.68 8.54 41.93
CA MET A 1 -6.77 8.45 40.93
C MET A 1 -6.10 8.26 39.58
N LEU A 2 -6.11 7.04 39.05
CA LEU A 2 -5.53 6.73 37.74
C LEU A 2 -6.56 7.16 36.69
N VAL A 3 -6.23 8.13 35.85
CA VAL A 3 -7.06 8.51 34.71
C VAL A 3 -6.62 7.63 33.54
N VAL A 4 -7.45 6.67 33.17
CA VAL A 4 -7.27 5.91 31.94
C VAL A 4 -7.91 6.73 30.83
N LEU A 5 -7.09 7.35 29.97
CA LEU A 5 -7.57 7.92 28.72
C LEU A 5 -7.90 6.76 27.77
N ALA A 6 -9.19 6.48 27.59
CA ALA A 6 -9.66 5.63 26.51
C ALA A 6 -9.63 6.46 25.22
N VAL A 7 -8.50 6.45 24.50
CA VAL A 7 -8.43 6.98 23.14
C VAL A 7 -9.17 5.98 22.23
N PRO A 8 -10.18 6.40 21.45
CA PRO A 8 -10.81 5.52 20.48
C PRO A 8 -9.73 5.06 19.48
N ILE A 9 -9.55 3.74 19.37
CA ILE A 9 -8.62 3.15 18.41
C ILE A 9 -9.29 3.27 17.03
N ASP A 10 -8.80 4.15 16.14
CA ASP A 10 -9.25 4.16 14.75
C ASP A 10 -8.80 2.84 14.09
N PRO A 11 -9.73 1.98 13.63
CA PRO A 11 -9.37 0.71 13.02
C PRO A 11 -8.58 0.86 11.70
N LEU A 12 -8.54 2.07 11.13
CA LEU A 12 -7.82 2.42 9.91
C LEU A 12 -6.64 3.37 10.19
N SER A 13 -5.96 3.17 11.31
CA SER A 13 -4.75 3.90 11.69
C SER A 13 -3.47 3.23 11.20
N SER A 14 -2.39 4.01 11.06
CA SER A 14 -1.02 3.51 10.87
C SER A 14 -0.62 2.59 12.02
N PHE A 15 -0.94 2.96 13.26
CA PHE A 15 -0.73 2.11 14.44
C PHE A 15 -1.49 0.77 14.35
N ALA A 16 -2.74 0.78 13.89
CA ALA A 16 -3.47 -0.47 13.67
C ALA A 16 -2.81 -1.32 12.58
N ALA A 17 -2.29 -0.68 11.52
CA ALA A 17 -1.60 -1.35 10.43
C ALA A 17 -0.29 -2.02 10.89
N GLU A 18 0.56 -1.34 11.67
CA GLU A 18 1.81 -1.87 12.23
C GLU A 18 1.59 -3.10 13.14
N ARG A 19 0.41 -3.22 13.74
CA ARG A 19 0.05 -4.37 14.57
C ARG A 19 -0.58 -5.53 13.81
N ARG A 20 -0.90 -5.36 12.52
CA ARG A 20 -1.41 -6.45 11.70
C ARG A 20 -0.25 -7.21 11.06
N SER A 21 -0.43 -8.52 10.89
CA SER A 21 0.45 -9.28 10.01
C SER A 21 0.26 -8.78 8.58
N ALA A 22 1.38 -8.60 7.87
CA ALA A 22 1.36 -8.41 6.43
C ALA A 22 0.60 -9.56 5.75
N TYR A 23 -0.18 -9.23 4.71
CA TYR A 23 -0.99 -10.21 4.02
C TYR A 23 -0.12 -11.15 3.18
N SER A 24 -0.43 -12.45 3.27
CA SER A 24 0.31 -13.46 2.53
C SER A 24 -0.10 -13.47 1.06
N SER A 25 0.90 -13.60 0.19
CA SER A 25 0.75 -13.74 -1.24
C SER A 25 -0.16 -14.89 -1.68
N ALA A 26 -0.25 -15.95 -0.87
CA ALA A 26 -1.16 -17.07 -1.08
C ALA A 26 -2.65 -16.68 -1.11
N THR A 27 -3.03 -15.57 -0.47
CA THR A 27 -4.42 -15.11 -0.43
C THR A 27 -4.82 -14.26 -1.65
N PHE A 28 -3.85 -13.64 -2.32
CA PHE A 28 -4.05 -12.99 -3.63
C PHE A 28 -3.76 -13.93 -4.81
N ALA A 29 -3.64 -15.24 -4.57
CA ALA A 29 -3.42 -16.22 -5.64
C ALA A 29 -4.53 -16.23 -6.71
N SER A 30 -5.72 -15.69 -6.39
CA SER A 30 -6.83 -15.51 -7.33
C SER A 30 -6.83 -14.17 -8.07
N VAL A 31 -5.95 -13.23 -7.73
CA VAL A 31 -5.82 -11.96 -8.45
C VAL A 31 -5.20 -12.25 -9.80
N ALA A 32 -5.93 -11.93 -10.87
CA ALA A 32 -5.45 -12.11 -12.22
C ALA A 32 -4.22 -11.22 -12.47
N PRO A 33 -3.21 -11.71 -13.22
CA PRO A 33 -2.12 -10.86 -13.69
C PRO A 33 -2.66 -9.63 -14.43
N PRO A 34 -1.99 -8.48 -14.31
CA PRO A 34 -2.47 -7.25 -14.95
C PRO A 34 -2.49 -7.37 -16.47
N ALA A 35 -3.63 -7.05 -17.09
CA ALA A 35 -3.73 -6.97 -18.53
C ALA A 35 -2.99 -5.73 -19.07
N LYS A 36 -2.48 -5.82 -20.31
CA LYS A 36 -1.82 -4.67 -20.96
C LYS A 36 -2.82 -3.54 -21.17
N GLY A 37 -2.46 -2.33 -20.76
CA GLY A 37 -3.28 -1.11 -20.92
C GLY A 37 -4.34 -0.90 -19.83
N GLU A 38 -4.43 -1.76 -18.82
CA GLU A 38 -5.26 -1.56 -17.64
C GLU A 38 -4.48 -0.86 -16.52
N SER A 39 -5.09 0.02 -15.74
CA SER A 39 -4.42 0.62 -14.58
C SER A 39 -4.03 -0.43 -13.54
N LEU A 40 -2.80 -0.36 -13.04
CA LEU A 40 -2.31 -1.30 -12.04
C LEU A 40 -3.00 -1.06 -10.69
N THR A 41 -3.47 -2.15 -10.09
CA THR A 41 -4.14 -2.11 -8.78
C THR A 41 -3.20 -2.51 -7.65
N PHE A 42 -3.56 -2.10 -6.44
CA PHE A 42 -2.82 -2.45 -5.23
C PHE A 42 -2.71 -3.98 -5.06
N GLN A 43 -3.81 -4.71 -5.32
CA GLN A 43 -3.87 -6.17 -5.21
C GLN A 43 -2.92 -6.85 -6.20
N GLN A 44 -2.83 -6.37 -7.44
CA GLN A 44 -1.92 -6.92 -8.45
C GLN A 44 -0.45 -6.76 -8.06
N LEU A 45 -0.08 -5.62 -7.48
CA LEU A 45 1.29 -5.41 -7.00
C LEU A 45 1.64 -6.38 -5.86
N VAL A 46 0.75 -6.55 -4.88
CA VAL A 46 1.03 -7.45 -3.75
C VAL A 46 1.01 -8.93 -4.18
N ALA A 47 0.18 -9.31 -5.16
CA ALA A 47 0.11 -10.68 -5.69
C ALA A 47 1.44 -11.15 -6.33
N ALA A 48 2.28 -10.23 -6.79
CA ALA A 48 3.59 -10.53 -7.40
C ALA A 48 4.49 -11.40 -6.50
N SER A 49 4.42 -11.19 -5.18
CA SER A 49 5.19 -11.98 -4.21
C SER A 49 4.85 -13.48 -4.19
N GLY A 50 3.69 -13.88 -4.72
CA GLY A 50 3.23 -15.28 -4.75
C GLY A 50 3.00 -15.85 -6.14
N SER A 51 3.14 -15.03 -7.19
CA SER A 51 2.84 -15.40 -8.56
C SER A 51 3.96 -14.99 -9.51
N GLU A 52 4.63 -15.98 -10.11
CA GLU A 52 5.66 -15.75 -11.12
C GLU A 52 5.07 -15.12 -12.39
N GLU A 53 3.86 -15.53 -12.76
CA GLU A 53 3.12 -14.95 -13.88
C GLU A 53 2.84 -13.46 -13.65
N THR A 54 2.41 -13.09 -12.45
CA THR A 54 2.17 -11.68 -12.10
C THR A 54 3.47 -10.88 -12.08
N ARG A 55 4.57 -11.45 -11.57
CA ARG A 55 5.89 -10.79 -11.66
C ARG A 55 6.33 -10.54 -13.08
N ALA A 56 6.20 -11.54 -13.96
CA ALA A 56 6.53 -11.38 -15.38
C ALA A 56 5.64 -10.31 -16.05
N ALA A 57 4.34 -10.28 -15.75
CA ALA A 57 3.42 -9.28 -16.27
C ALA A 57 3.75 -7.85 -15.77
N LEU A 58 4.23 -7.70 -14.54
CA LEU A 58 4.69 -6.41 -14.02
C LEU A 58 6.05 -5.99 -14.59
N ALA A 59 6.95 -6.94 -14.83
CA ALA A 59 8.25 -6.67 -15.46
C ALA A 59 8.07 -6.05 -16.86
N ASP A 60 7.10 -6.54 -17.63
CA ASP A 60 6.70 -5.98 -18.93
C ASP A 60 6.20 -4.52 -18.84
N ARG A 61 5.94 -4.00 -17.64
CA ARG A 61 5.32 -2.69 -17.35
C ARG A 61 6.20 -1.77 -16.51
N GLU A 62 7.46 -2.12 -16.26
CA GLU A 62 8.38 -1.24 -15.54
C GLU A 62 8.49 0.15 -16.19
N GLY A 63 8.57 1.17 -15.35
CA GLY A 63 8.60 2.58 -15.75
C GLY A 63 7.23 3.22 -16.00
N GLU A 64 6.16 2.41 -16.06
CA GLU A 64 4.79 2.91 -16.18
C GLU A 64 4.39 3.73 -14.94
N GLU A 65 3.61 4.78 -15.17
CA GLU A 65 3.04 5.59 -14.09
C GLU A 65 1.88 4.85 -13.43
N VAL A 66 1.92 4.74 -12.11
CA VAL A 66 0.93 4.04 -11.29
C VAL A 66 0.41 4.99 -10.23
N GLU A 67 -0.92 5.05 -10.10
CA GLU A 67 -1.61 5.78 -9.04
C GLU A 67 -2.20 4.78 -8.04
N LEU A 68 -1.88 4.95 -6.75
CA LEU A 68 -2.44 4.16 -5.65
C LEU A 68 -2.94 5.08 -4.55
N VAL A 69 -3.91 4.61 -3.76
CA VAL A 69 -4.38 5.31 -2.56
C VAL A 69 -4.18 4.41 -1.35
N GLY A 70 -3.67 4.96 -0.25
CA GLY A 70 -3.39 4.20 0.97
C GLY A 70 -3.03 5.08 2.17
N LEU A 71 -2.72 4.42 3.28
CA LEU A 71 -2.16 5.02 4.48
C LEU A 71 -0.64 4.99 4.41
N VAL A 72 0.02 6.03 4.91
CA VAL A 72 1.47 6.03 5.09
C VAL A 72 1.81 5.27 6.38
N THR A 73 2.71 4.30 6.28
CA THR A 73 3.22 3.51 7.41
C THR A 73 4.73 3.37 7.30
N GLU A 74 5.42 3.22 8.44
CA GLU A 74 6.87 3.06 8.52
C GLU A 74 7.66 4.10 7.67
N PRO A 75 7.40 5.42 7.81
CA PRO A 75 8.17 6.42 7.09
C PRO A 75 9.63 6.44 7.58
N GLU A 76 10.56 6.16 6.68
CA GLU A 76 12.00 6.23 6.88
C GLU A 76 12.65 7.17 5.86
N ARG A 77 13.92 7.52 6.08
CA ARG A 77 14.67 8.43 5.19
C ARG A 77 14.80 7.93 3.75
N SER A 78 14.63 6.63 3.50
CA SER A 78 14.72 6.03 2.16
C SER A 78 13.36 5.79 1.49
N GLY A 79 12.26 5.99 2.21
CA GLY A 79 10.92 5.74 1.70
C GLY A 79 9.93 5.37 2.77
N PHE A 80 8.78 4.89 2.35
CA PHE A 80 7.68 4.51 3.24
C PHE A 80 6.90 3.35 2.64
N LEU A 81 6.06 2.72 3.46
CA LEU A 81 5.09 1.73 2.98
C LEU A 81 3.75 2.44 2.77
N LEU A 82 3.21 2.36 1.56
CA LEU A 82 1.80 2.66 1.34
C LEU A 82 1.00 1.42 1.71
N THR A 83 0.02 1.56 2.58
CA THR A 83 -0.68 0.43 3.21
C THR A 83 -2.19 0.53 3.02
N ARG A 84 -2.82 -0.61 2.71
CA ARG A 84 -4.28 -0.80 2.67
C ARG A 84 -4.69 -1.98 3.53
N PHE A 85 -5.82 -1.86 4.22
CA PHE A 85 -6.40 -2.99 4.96
C PHE A 85 -7.16 -3.91 4.01
N VAL A 86 -6.93 -5.22 4.14
CA VAL A 86 -7.63 -6.26 3.37
C VAL A 86 -8.59 -7.00 4.29
N VAL A 87 -9.84 -7.14 3.86
CA VAL A 87 -10.88 -7.85 4.61
C VAL A 87 -11.40 -9.01 3.78
N ALA A 88 -11.20 -10.24 4.25
CA ALA A 88 -11.73 -11.43 3.60
C ALA A 88 -13.16 -11.79 4.07
N CYS A 89 -13.38 -11.79 5.39
CA CYS A 89 -14.68 -12.18 5.98
C CYS A 89 -15.18 -11.19 7.05
N CYS A 90 -14.28 -10.59 7.84
CA CYS A 90 -14.62 -9.60 8.85
C CYS A 90 -13.44 -8.65 9.14
N VAL A 91 -13.73 -7.46 9.70
CA VAL A 91 -12.72 -6.44 10.03
C VAL A 91 -11.77 -6.88 11.16
N VAL A 92 -12.21 -7.80 12.03
CA VAL A 92 -11.39 -8.30 13.14
C VAL A 92 -10.20 -9.10 12.62
N ASP A 93 -10.38 -9.81 11.52
CA ASP A 93 -9.32 -10.60 10.87
C ASP A 93 -8.65 -9.84 9.72
N ALA A 94 -8.83 -8.50 9.68
CA ALA A 94 -8.19 -7.68 8.68
C ALA A 94 -6.67 -7.78 8.75
N THR A 95 -6.06 -7.73 7.59
CA THR A 95 -4.62 -7.77 7.38
C THR A 95 -4.21 -6.56 6.55
N VAL A 96 -2.93 -6.42 6.24
CA VAL A 96 -2.43 -5.28 5.46
C VAL A 96 -1.76 -5.72 4.17
N ALA A 97 -2.15 -5.06 3.08
CA ALA A 97 -1.42 -5.07 1.82
C ALA A 97 -0.50 -3.86 1.82
N GLN A 98 0.78 -4.05 1.48
CA GLN A 98 1.79 -2.99 1.53
C GLN A 98 2.57 -2.94 0.22
N VAL A 99 2.87 -1.73 -0.25
CA VAL A 99 3.73 -1.48 -1.41
C VAL A 99 4.78 -0.47 -1.00
N GLN A 100 6.05 -0.75 -1.32
CA GLN A 100 7.14 0.15 -1.02
C GLN A 100 7.11 1.37 -1.93
N MET A 101 7.26 2.55 -1.34
CA MET A 101 7.34 3.83 -2.04
C MET A 101 8.73 4.42 -1.83
N ARG A 102 9.39 4.80 -2.93
CA ARG A 102 10.62 5.59 -2.92
C ARG A 102 10.31 7.01 -3.40
N PRO A 103 10.29 7.99 -2.49
CA PRO A 103 10.04 9.38 -2.82
C PRO A 103 11.04 9.91 -3.84
N ARG A 104 10.60 10.87 -4.63
CA ARG A 104 11.42 11.51 -5.66
C ARG A 104 12.60 12.28 -5.06
N ASP A 105 12.37 12.95 -3.95
CA ASP A 105 13.33 13.82 -3.28
C ASP A 105 13.06 13.89 -1.77
N ALA A 106 13.98 14.51 -1.04
CA ALA A 106 13.87 14.68 0.41
C ALA A 106 12.71 15.60 0.81
N ALA A 107 12.35 16.58 -0.03
CA ALA A 107 11.21 17.46 0.24
C ALA A 107 9.89 16.67 0.26
N SER A 108 9.77 15.67 -0.61
CA SER A 108 8.63 14.74 -0.62
C SER A 108 8.50 13.93 0.68
N LEU A 109 9.59 13.73 1.43
CA LEU A 109 9.56 13.11 2.77
C LEU A 109 9.20 14.11 3.86
N GLU A 110 9.66 15.36 3.76
CA GLU A 110 9.29 16.43 4.70
C GLU A 110 7.78 16.70 4.63
N GLU A 111 7.19 16.70 3.43
CA GLU A 111 5.73 16.81 3.23
C GLU A 111 4.95 15.66 3.90
N LEU A 112 5.54 14.46 4.05
CA LEU A 112 4.93 13.35 4.78
C LEU A 112 4.94 13.57 6.29
N GLU A 113 5.97 14.22 6.83
CA GLU A 113 6.06 14.56 8.26
C GLU A 113 5.02 15.62 8.66
N GLU A 114 4.59 16.44 7.70
CA GLU A 114 3.54 17.44 7.88
C GLU A 114 2.12 16.87 7.78
N LEU A 115 1.96 15.63 7.30
CA LEU A 115 0.65 14.98 7.24
C LEU A 115 0.13 14.66 8.63
N GLU A 116 -1.20 14.75 8.78
CA GLU A 116 -1.87 14.28 9.99
C GLU A 116 -1.60 12.78 10.19
N GLU A 117 -1.46 12.37 11.46
CA GLU A 117 -1.37 10.95 11.80
C GLU A 117 -2.58 10.21 11.22
N ASN A 118 -2.33 9.12 10.48
CA ASN A 118 -3.35 8.33 9.77
C ASN A 118 -3.97 9.01 8.53
N ALA A 119 -3.30 10.02 7.96
CA ALA A 119 -3.74 10.62 6.71
C ALA A 119 -3.79 9.59 5.57
N TRP A 120 -4.84 9.69 4.77
CA TRP A 120 -4.96 9.00 3.51
C TRP A 120 -4.28 9.80 2.42
N VAL A 121 -3.48 9.13 1.60
CA VAL A 121 -2.74 9.78 0.52
C VAL A 121 -2.97 9.07 -0.80
N ARG A 122 -3.03 9.86 -1.87
CA ARG A 122 -2.87 9.42 -3.25
C ARG A 122 -1.38 9.51 -3.56
N VAL A 123 -0.81 8.42 -4.07
CA VAL A 123 0.57 8.35 -4.50
C VAL A 123 0.61 8.08 -5.99
N THR A 124 1.33 8.92 -6.72
CA THR A 124 1.67 8.68 -8.12
C THR A 124 3.16 8.42 -8.22
N GLY A 125 3.57 7.31 -8.83
CA GLY A 125 4.98 6.96 -8.99
C GLY A 125 5.21 6.07 -10.21
N ARG A 126 6.46 5.67 -10.44
CA ARG A 126 6.84 4.77 -11.52
C ARG A 126 7.05 3.37 -11.00
N LEU A 127 6.40 2.39 -11.64
CA LEU A 127 6.63 0.98 -11.31
C LEU A 127 8.10 0.63 -11.51
N ALA A 128 8.71 0.03 -10.50
CA ALA A 128 10.02 -0.59 -10.59
C ALA A 128 9.99 -1.93 -9.85
N LEU A 129 10.82 -2.87 -10.28
CA LEU A 129 11.04 -4.12 -9.58
C LEU A 129 12.38 -4.08 -8.83
N ASP A 130 12.44 -4.74 -7.68
CA ASP A 130 13.71 -5.02 -7.00
C ASP A 130 14.41 -6.26 -7.58
N ASP A 131 15.57 -6.61 -7.01
CA ASP A 131 16.37 -7.75 -7.47
C ASP A 131 15.66 -9.10 -7.29
N GLU A 132 14.62 -9.17 -6.44
CA GLU A 132 13.76 -10.33 -6.21
C GLU A 132 12.49 -10.30 -7.09
N GLY A 133 12.32 -9.25 -7.90
CA GLY A 133 11.18 -9.04 -8.77
C GLY A 133 9.95 -8.51 -8.04
N LEU A 134 10.07 -8.02 -6.80
CA LEU A 134 8.95 -7.44 -6.05
C LEU A 134 8.73 -5.98 -6.46
N PRO A 135 7.47 -5.55 -6.61
CA PRO A 135 7.16 -4.21 -7.09
C PRO A 135 7.29 -3.15 -5.98
N ARG A 136 7.82 -2.00 -6.38
CA ARG A 136 7.82 -0.73 -5.64
C ARG A 136 7.46 0.40 -6.59
N LEU A 137 7.12 1.57 -6.06
CA LEU A 137 7.02 2.79 -6.87
C LEU A 137 8.18 3.74 -6.58
N ASP A 138 8.97 4.03 -7.60
CA ASP A 138 10.03 5.05 -7.58
C ASP A 138 9.44 6.43 -8.00
N ASP A 139 10.17 7.52 -7.75
CA ASP A 139 9.71 8.89 -8.01
C ASP A 139 8.33 9.21 -7.40
N ALA A 140 8.01 8.60 -6.26
CA ALA A 140 6.70 8.71 -5.63
C ALA A 140 6.40 10.15 -5.21
N ARG A 141 5.25 10.66 -5.66
CA ARG A 141 4.67 11.95 -5.29
C ARG A 141 3.44 11.71 -4.47
N VAL A 142 3.30 12.44 -3.37
CA VAL A 142 2.26 12.20 -2.38
C VAL A 142 1.33 13.40 -2.32
N GLU A 143 0.03 13.14 -2.40
CA GLU A 143 -1.02 14.15 -2.26
C GLU A 143 -2.02 13.71 -1.19
N PRO A 144 -2.38 14.57 -0.22
CA PRO A 144 -3.46 14.28 0.70
C PRO A 144 -4.77 14.00 -0.05
N THR A 145 -5.53 13.01 0.41
CA THR A 145 -6.84 12.68 -0.17
C THR A 145 -7.82 12.25 0.91
N GLU A 146 -9.10 12.25 0.58
CA GLU A 146 -10.13 11.63 1.41
C GLU A 146 -9.95 10.11 1.45
N ARG A 147 -10.38 9.50 2.57
CA ARG A 147 -10.47 8.05 2.73
C ARG A 147 -11.36 7.47 1.62
N PRO A 148 -10.88 6.46 0.85
CA PRO A 148 -11.70 5.82 -0.17
C PRO A 148 -12.94 5.14 0.41
N ASP A 149 -14.01 5.08 -0.39
CA ASP A 149 -15.20 4.27 -0.12
C ASP A 149 -15.37 3.22 -1.24
N PRO A 150 -15.12 1.91 -1.00
CA PRO A 150 -14.85 1.31 0.31
C PRO A 150 -13.40 1.53 0.82
N PRO A 151 -13.20 1.61 2.15
CA PRO A 151 -11.88 1.84 2.74
C PRO A 151 -11.00 0.58 2.80
N TYR A 152 -11.58 -0.59 2.51
CA TYR A 152 -10.90 -1.89 2.52
C TYR A 152 -10.69 -2.41 1.09
N LEU A 153 -9.68 -3.25 0.93
CA LEU A 153 -9.53 -4.10 -0.24
C LEU A 153 -10.14 -5.48 0.03
N TYR A 154 -10.53 -6.17 -1.04
CA TYR A 154 -11.09 -7.51 -1.00
C TYR A 154 -10.26 -8.46 -1.88
N PRO A 155 -10.01 -9.73 -1.46
CA PRO A 155 -9.06 -10.62 -2.14
C PRO A 155 -9.38 -11.01 -3.60
N GLY A 156 -10.61 -10.79 -4.07
CA GLY A 156 -11.06 -11.13 -5.43
C GLY A 156 -11.54 -9.93 -6.25
N GLY A 157 -11.24 -8.71 -5.80
CA GLY A 157 -11.61 -7.47 -6.47
C GLY A 157 -10.47 -6.87 -7.26
#